data_AF-A0A7X8BWJ5-F1
#
_entry.id   AF-A0A7X8BWJ5-F1
#
_cell.length_a   1.000
_cell.length_b   1.000
_cell.length_c   1.000
_cell.angle_alpha   90.00
_cell.angle_beta   90.00
_cell.angle_gamma   90.00
#
_symmetry.space_group_name_H-M   'P 1'
#
loop_
_entity.id
_entity.type
_entity.pdbx_description
1 polymer ?
#
loop_
_entity_poly.entity_id
_entity_poly.type
_entity_poly.pdbx_seq_one_letter_code
_entity_poly.pdbx_strand_id
1 'polypeptide(L)'
;MDTFREEILLKLQTVRKSLLLKMIDEIKDDPARLRVWVDVALSDIPKISYHACWGLLYLSQRFPGIPEPYTDRIIDKLTNTSSDSQLATLLSVLYFTDFDTSKLSGSIDFISHLLFHEKKQTFIKTYSLRLLYKIGDKLPEFREEIAEIMKLTSEFSDKSYLKKKAYDYCKRLSRKR
;
A
#
# COMPACT_ATOMS: atom_id res chain seq x y z
N MET A 1 27.14 -4.84 -14.67
CA MET A 1 25.75 -5.22 -14.34
C MET A 1 25.70 -5.50 -12.84
N ASP A 2 24.61 -5.13 -12.18
CA ASP A 2 24.44 -5.31 -10.74
C ASP A 2 24.14 -6.79 -10.44
N THR A 3 25.13 -7.51 -9.91
CA THR A 3 25.08 -8.96 -9.64
C THR A 3 23.90 -9.34 -8.75
N PHE A 4 23.50 -8.44 -7.85
CA PHE A 4 22.39 -8.68 -6.94
C PHE A 4 21.03 -8.53 -7.64
N ARG A 5 20.93 -7.61 -8.59
CA ARG A 5 19.72 -7.44 -9.40
C ARG A 5 19.40 -8.72 -10.17
N GLU A 6 20.38 -9.31 -10.83
CA GLU A 6 20.22 -10.56 -11.58
C GLU A 6 19.79 -11.71 -10.65
N GLU A 7 20.42 -11.81 -9.48
CA GLU A 7 20.09 -12.80 -8.47
C GLU A 7 18.62 -12.70 -7.99
N ILE A 8 18.16 -11.48 -7.66
CA ILE A 8 16.75 -11.25 -7.27
C ILE A 8 15.81 -11.64 -8.41
N LEU A 9 16.09 -11.21 -9.65
CA LEU A 9 15.22 -11.48 -10.78
C LEU A 9 15.04 -12.98 -10.99
N LEU A 10 16.11 -13.77 -10.83
CA LEU A 10 16.04 -15.23 -10.92
C LEU A 10 15.25 -15.84 -9.74
N LYS A 11 15.56 -15.42 -8.50
CA LYS A 11 14.90 -15.95 -7.29
C LYS A 11 13.40 -15.65 -7.26
N LEU A 12 12.98 -14.48 -7.75
CA LEU A 12 11.58 -14.05 -7.75
C LEU A 12 10.70 -14.80 -8.77
N GLN A 13 11.28 -15.48 -9.76
CA GLN A 13 10.51 -16.27 -10.73
C GLN A 13 9.87 -17.52 -10.10
N THR A 14 10.49 -18.08 -9.06
CA THR A 14 10.08 -19.35 -8.43
C THR A 14 9.75 -19.19 -6.94
N VAL A 15 9.48 -17.95 -6.51
CA VAL A 15 9.49 -17.59 -5.10
C VAL A 15 8.41 -18.32 -4.30
N ARG A 16 8.82 -18.83 -3.13
CA ARG A 16 7.92 -19.28 -2.06
C ARG A 16 7.99 -18.29 -0.91
N LYS A 17 6.93 -18.21 -0.10
CA LYS A 17 6.88 -17.31 1.06
C LYS A 17 8.11 -17.44 1.98
N SER A 18 8.55 -18.66 2.26
CA SER A 18 9.72 -18.89 3.12
C SER A 18 11.02 -18.32 2.54
N LEU A 19 11.22 -18.44 1.22
CA LEU A 19 12.38 -17.85 0.54
C LEU A 19 12.32 -16.32 0.58
N LEU A 20 11.13 -15.75 0.31
CA LEU A 20 10.90 -14.32 0.35
C LEU A 20 11.24 -13.72 1.72
N LEU A 21 10.82 -14.38 2.80
CA LEU A 21 11.13 -13.92 4.16
C LEU A 21 12.63 -13.95 4.47
N LYS A 22 13.35 -14.99 4.03
CA LYS A 22 14.82 -15.05 4.18
C LYS A 22 15.50 -13.90 3.42
N MET A 23 15.08 -13.65 2.18
CA MET A 23 15.63 -12.55 1.39
C MET A 23 15.38 -11.19 2.07
N ILE A 24 14.22 -10.98 2.68
CA ILE A 24 13.93 -9.75 3.43
C ILE A 24 14.89 -9.58 4.61
N ASP A 25 15.11 -10.66 5.38
CA ASP A 25 16.00 -10.63 6.54
C ASP A 25 17.46 -10.33 6.12
N GLU A 26 17.86 -10.70 4.91
CA GLU A 26 19.18 -10.40 4.32
C GLU A 26 19.33 -8.95 3.82
N ILE A 27 18.26 -8.34 3.30
CA ILE A 27 18.33 -7.01 2.66
C ILE A 27 18.00 -5.84 3.59
N LYS A 28 17.31 -6.10 4.72
CA LYS A 28 16.78 -5.02 5.58
C LYS A 28 17.87 -4.09 6.12
N ASP A 29 19.09 -4.60 6.30
CA ASP A 29 20.23 -3.87 6.85
C ASP A 29 21.23 -3.43 5.76
N ASP A 30 20.92 -3.68 4.48
CA ASP A 30 21.73 -3.29 3.32
C ASP A 30 20.95 -2.32 2.42
N PRO A 31 21.17 -0.99 2.57
CA PRO A 31 20.44 0.02 1.80
C PRO A 31 20.62 -0.10 0.28
N ALA A 32 21.77 -0.60 -0.19
CA ALA A 32 22.01 -0.76 -1.62
C ALA A 32 21.15 -1.89 -2.19
N ARG A 33 21.11 -3.05 -1.50
CA ARG A 33 20.25 -4.18 -1.86
C ARG A 33 18.77 -3.83 -1.74
N LEU A 34 18.40 -3.11 -0.68
CA LEU A 34 17.03 -2.64 -0.49
C LEU A 34 16.58 -1.72 -1.63
N ARG A 35 17.45 -0.79 -2.08
CA ARG A 35 17.16 0.06 -3.23
C ARG A 35 16.88 -0.78 -4.49
N VAL A 36 17.71 -1.79 -4.76
CA VAL A 36 17.50 -2.70 -5.91
C VAL A 36 16.18 -3.46 -5.77
N TRP A 37 15.84 -3.93 -4.57
CA TRP A 37 14.56 -4.59 -4.31
C TRP A 37 13.37 -3.67 -4.62
N VAL A 38 13.42 -2.43 -4.15
CA VAL A 38 12.40 -1.42 -4.42
C VAL A 38 12.29 -1.15 -5.91
N ASP A 39 13.41 -1.01 -6.63
CA ASP A 39 13.41 -0.82 -8.08
C ASP A 39 12.70 -1.97 -8.81
N VAL A 40 12.92 -3.21 -8.37
CA VAL A 40 12.24 -4.38 -8.93
C VAL A 40 10.75 -4.38 -8.56
N ALA A 41 10.40 -4.06 -7.32
CA ALA A 41 9.01 -3.96 -6.85
C ALA A 41 8.20 -2.92 -7.61
N LEU A 42 8.80 -1.78 -7.94
CA LEU A 42 8.15 -0.68 -8.66
C LEU A 42 8.26 -0.79 -10.19
N SER A 43 8.95 -1.82 -10.70
CA SER A 43 9.02 -2.09 -12.14
C SER A 43 7.69 -2.60 -12.71
N ASP A 44 7.62 -2.67 -14.05
CA ASP A 44 6.49 -3.23 -14.79
C ASP A 44 6.73 -4.68 -15.24
N ILE A 45 7.77 -5.35 -14.71
CA ILE A 45 8.08 -6.74 -15.08
C ILE A 45 6.99 -7.64 -14.47
N PRO A 46 6.11 -8.27 -15.28
CA PRO A 46 4.98 -9.02 -14.75
C PRO A 46 5.43 -10.19 -13.86
N LYS A 47 4.63 -10.56 -12.86
CA LYS A 47 4.92 -11.56 -11.81
C LYS A 47 6.08 -11.20 -10.87
N ILE A 48 7.22 -10.76 -11.40
CA ILE A 48 8.42 -10.41 -10.61
C ILE A 48 8.15 -9.17 -9.76
N SER A 49 7.66 -8.09 -10.35
CA SER A 49 7.29 -6.86 -9.62
C SER A 49 6.29 -7.14 -8.51
N TYR A 50 5.28 -7.97 -8.80
CA TYR A 50 4.28 -8.39 -7.81
C TYR A 50 4.89 -9.15 -6.63
N HIS A 51 5.75 -10.13 -6.90
CA HIS A 51 6.45 -10.87 -5.84
C HIS A 51 7.40 -9.98 -5.03
N ALA A 52 8.09 -9.04 -5.68
CA ALA A 52 8.90 -8.05 -4.99
C ALA A 52 8.04 -7.10 -4.11
N CYS A 53 6.85 -6.70 -4.58
CA CYS A 53 5.91 -5.93 -3.76
C CYS A 53 5.47 -6.68 -2.51
N TRP A 54 5.26 -8.00 -2.58
CA TRP A 54 5.02 -8.81 -1.37
C TRP A 54 6.19 -8.74 -0.42
N GLY A 55 7.42 -8.77 -0.93
CA GLY A 55 8.61 -8.56 -0.13
C GLY A 55 8.56 -7.24 0.63
N LEU A 56 8.23 -6.17 -0.09
CA LEU A 56 8.12 -4.82 0.46
C LEU A 56 7.00 -4.71 1.50
N LEU A 57 5.87 -5.41 1.30
CA LEU A 57 4.78 -5.49 2.28
C LEU A 57 5.21 -6.20 3.57
N TYR A 58 5.91 -7.32 3.47
CA TYR A 58 6.42 -7.99 4.67
C TYR A 58 7.47 -7.13 5.39
N LEU A 59 8.27 -6.39 4.63
CA LEU A 59 9.23 -5.42 5.15
C LEU A 59 8.51 -4.30 5.92
N SER A 60 7.47 -3.70 5.35
CA SER A 60 6.70 -2.64 6.02
C SER A 60 5.95 -3.13 7.25
N GLN A 61 5.49 -4.39 7.26
CA GLN A 61 4.82 -4.98 8.43
C GLN A 61 5.76 -5.26 9.60
N ARG A 62 7.00 -5.70 9.31
CA ARG A 62 7.97 -6.09 10.34
C ARG A 62 8.86 -4.92 10.78
N PHE A 63 9.19 -4.04 9.84
CA PHE A 63 10.13 -2.94 10.00
C PHE A 63 9.57 -1.68 9.33
N PRO A 64 8.54 -1.05 9.93
CA PRO A 64 7.73 -0.02 9.27
C PRO A 64 8.51 1.23 8.83
N GLY A 65 9.64 1.54 9.46
CA GLY A 65 10.49 2.67 9.05
C GLY A 65 11.42 2.38 7.86
N ILE A 66 11.66 1.11 7.50
CA ILE A 66 12.61 0.79 6.43
C ILE A 66 12.13 1.23 5.04
N PRO A 67 10.85 1.08 4.67
CA PRO A 67 10.36 1.58 3.39
C PRO A 67 10.21 3.11 3.31
N GLU A 68 10.31 3.83 4.43
CA GLU A 68 10.06 5.28 4.51
C GLU A 68 10.82 6.08 3.44
N PRO A 69 12.13 5.86 3.21
CA PRO A 69 12.90 6.64 2.24
C PRO A 69 12.44 6.48 0.78
N TYR A 70 11.61 5.48 0.51
CA TYR A 70 11.09 5.17 -0.83
C TYR A 70 9.62 5.56 -1.01
N THR A 71 9.00 6.18 0.00
CA THR A 71 7.57 6.49 0.03
C THR A 71 7.12 7.29 -1.19
N ASP A 72 7.87 8.31 -1.60
CA ASP A 72 7.47 9.16 -2.73
C ASP A 72 7.42 8.37 -4.05
N ARG A 73 8.36 7.44 -4.23
CA ARG A 73 8.38 6.52 -5.38
C ARG A 73 7.25 5.49 -5.33
N ILE A 74 6.89 5.03 -4.12
CA ILE A 74 5.77 4.12 -3.90
C ILE A 74 4.45 4.82 -4.24
N ILE A 75 4.27 6.08 -3.83
CA ILE A 75 3.10 6.91 -4.14
C ILE A 75 3.01 7.17 -5.64
N ASP A 76 4.11 7.56 -6.28
CA ASP A 76 4.13 7.74 -7.73
C ASP A 76 3.76 6.44 -8.48
N LYS A 77 4.31 5.30 -8.06
CA LYS A 77 3.93 4.01 -8.67
C LYS A 77 2.47 3.64 -8.40
N LEU A 78 1.94 3.97 -7.22
CA LEU A 78 0.56 3.71 -6.83
C LEU A 78 -0.43 4.35 -7.81
N THR A 79 -0.18 5.59 -8.23
CA THR A 79 -1.07 6.33 -9.15
C THR A 79 -0.91 5.92 -10.62
N ASN A 80 0.21 5.29 -10.97
CA ASN A 80 0.58 4.99 -12.36
C ASN A 80 0.54 3.49 -12.72
N THR A 81 0.34 2.59 -11.77
CA THR A 81 0.30 1.14 -12.05
C THR A 81 -1.02 0.70 -12.71
N SER A 82 -0.91 -0.16 -13.73
CA SER A 82 -2.06 -0.83 -14.35
C SER A 82 -2.39 -2.19 -13.70
N SER A 83 -1.53 -2.69 -12.80
CA SER A 83 -1.71 -3.98 -12.14
C SER A 83 -2.49 -3.84 -10.84
N ASP A 84 -3.72 -4.37 -10.82
CA ASP A 84 -4.57 -4.42 -9.63
C ASP A 84 -3.90 -5.10 -8.42
N SER A 85 -3.10 -6.15 -8.68
CA SER A 85 -2.37 -6.87 -7.64
C SER A 85 -1.21 -6.05 -7.07
N GLN A 86 -0.48 -5.32 -7.93
CA GLN A 86 0.55 -4.40 -7.49
C GLN A 86 -0.08 -3.24 -6.71
N LEU A 87 -1.12 -2.62 -7.25
CA LEU A 87 -1.89 -1.53 -6.63
C LEU A 87 -2.33 -1.87 -5.20
N ALA A 88 -3.01 -3.01 -5.02
CA ALA A 88 -3.45 -3.45 -3.69
C ALA A 88 -2.30 -3.65 -2.70
N THR A 89 -1.18 -4.17 -3.20
CA THR A 89 0.01 -4.39 -2.37
C THR A 89 0.65 -3.06 -1.99
N LEU A 90 0.77 -2.10 -2.90
CA LEU A 90 1.31 -0.77 -2.62
C LEU A 90 0.43 0.02 -1.64
N LEU A 91 -0.90 -0.04 -1.77
CA LEU A 91 -1.82 0.52 -0.76
C LEU A 91 -1.56 -0.07 0.63
N SER A 92 -1.29 -1.38 0.70
CA SER A 92 -0.98 -2.06 1.95
C SER A 92 0.39 -1.68 2.50
N VAL A 93 1.40 -1.56 1.63
CA VAL A 93 2.74 -1.10 2.00
C VAL A 93 2.62 0.26 2.68
N LEU A 94 2.00 1.24 2.03
CA LEU A 94 1.78 2.58 2.60
C LEU A 94 0.97 2.55 3.90
N TYR A 95 -0.02 1.67 4.03
CA TYR A 95 -0.74 1.55 5.29
C TYR A 95 0.19 1.14 6.45
N PHE A 96 1.13 0.22 6.23
CA PHE A 96 2.03 -0.27 7.29
C PHE A 96 3.31 0.56 7.47
N THR A 97 3.80 1.25 6.43
CA THR A 97 5.02 2.08 6.52
C THR A 97 4.82 3.25 7.49
N ASP A 98 5.81 3.54 8.33
CA ASP A 98 5.83 4.73 9.16
C ASP A 98 6.48 5.87 8.37
N PHE A 99 5.66 6.82 7.90
CA PHE A 99 6.09 7.96 7.10
C PHE A 99 5.18 9.15 7.37
N ASP A 100 5.62 10.34 6.96
CA ASP A 100 4.78 11.54 7.03
C ASP A 100 3.56 11.42 6.11
N THR A 101 2.39 11.20 6.70
CA THR A 101 1.14 11.03 5.97
C THR A 101 0.74 12.25 5.13
N SER A 102 1.30 13.44 5.38
CA SER A 102 1.07 14.64 4.58
C SER A 102 1.41 14.42 3.09
N LYS A 103 2.37 13.53 2.81
CA LYS A 103 2.77 13.10 1.46
C LYS A 103 1.62 12.48 0.64
N LEU A 104 0.57 11.97 1.29
CA LEU A 104 -0.60 11.40 0.62
C LEU A 104 -1.71 12.40 0.31
N SER A 105 -1.61 13.66 0.74
CA SER A 105 -2.65 14.68 0.54
C SER A 105 -3.08 14.77 -0.93
N GLY A 106 -2.13 14.87 -1.87
CA GLY A 106 -2.40 14.90 -3.31
C GLY A 106 -2.91 13.58 -3.92
N SER A 107 -2.97 12.49 -3.15
CA SER A 107 -3.48 11.18 -3.58
C SER A 107 -4.85 10.82 -2.99
N ILE A 108 -5.44 11.67 -2.13
CA ILE A 108 -6.73 11.38 -1.47
C ILE A 108 -7.82 11.13 -2.51
N ASP A 109 -7.94 11.97 -3.53
CA ASP A 109 -8.93 11.83 -4.61
C ASP A 109 -8.75 10.51 -5.37
N PHE A 110 -7.52 10.16 -5.72
CA PHE A 110 -7.21 8.90 -6.39
C PHE A 110 -7.62 7.70 -5.53
N ILE A 111 -7.22 7.69 -4.26
CA ILE A 111 -7.53 6.58 -3.34
C ILE A 111 -9.05 6.47 -3.11
N SER A 112 -9.75 7.61 -3.04
CA SER A 112 -11.21 7.68 -2.91
C SER A 112 -11.91 7.17 -4.16
N HIS A 113 -11.42 7.54 -5.35
CA HIS A 113 -11.93 7.02 -6.62
C HIS A 113 -11.84 5.48 -6.69
N LEU A 114 -10.75 4.89 -6.17
CA LEU A 114 -10.63 3.42 -6.11
C LEU A 114 -11.74 2.75 -5.28
N LEU A 115 -12.29 3.41 -4.25
CA LEU A 115 -13.40 2.88 -3.44
C LEU A 115 -14.68 2.78 -4.24
N PHE A 116 -15.00 3.83 -5.01
CA PHE A 116 -16.26 3.94 -5.73
C PHE A 116 -16.21 3.32 -7.12
N HIS A 117 -15.02 3.05 -7.66
CA HIS A 117 -14.88 2.42 -8.98
C HIS A 117 -15.49 1.01 -9.01
N GLU A 118 -16.49 0.79 -9.87
CA GLU A 118 -17.28 -0.45 -9.91
C GLU A 118 -16.44 -1.70 -10.21
N LYS A 119 -15.52 -1.59 -11.17
CA LYS A 119 -14.68 -2.73 -11.61
C LYS A 119 -13.55 -3.09 -10.65
N LYS A 120 -13.28 -2.27 -9.61
CA LYS A 120 -12.16 -2.54 -8.70
C LYS A 120 -12.53 -3.63 -7.71
N GLN A 121 -11.60 -4.56 -7.50
CA GLN A 121 -11.82 -5.72 -6.64
C GLN A 121 -11.99 -5.30 -5.17
N THR A 122 -12.79 -6.06 -4.41
CA THR A 122 -13.12 -5.76 -3.01
C THR A 122 -11.88 -5.55 -2.13
N PHE A 123 -10.78 -6.27 -2.39
CA PHE A 123 -9.55 -6.09 -1.60
C PHE A 123 -8.87 -4.73 -1.87
N ILE A 124 -8.87 -4.22 -3.11
CA ILE A 124 -8.35 -2.87 -3.41
C ILE A 124 -9.16 -1.86 -2.61
N LYS A 125 -10.49 -1.93 -2.70
CA LYS A 125 -11.39 -1.06 -1.92
C LYS A 125 -11.10 -1.14 -0.42
N THR A 126 -10.89 -2.35 0.09
CA THR A 126 -10.57 -2.58 1.50
C THR A 126 -9.25 -1.92 1.93
N TYR A 127 -8.23 -1.94 1.08
CA TYR A 127 -6.94 -1.30 1.36
C TYR A 127 -7.00 0.21 1.17
N SER A 128 -7.72 0.72 0.17
CA SER A 128 -8.00 2.15 0.02
C SER A 128 -8.69 2.71 1.27
N LEU A 129 -9.69 2.00 1.79
CA LEU A 129 -10.41 2.38 3.00
C LEU A 129 -9.49 2.46 4.23
N ARG A 130 -8.57 1.49 4.37
CA ARG A 130 -7.57 1.48 5.44
C ARG A 130 -6.61 2.66 5.33
N LEU A 131 -6.15 2.96 4.12
CA LEU A 131 -5.19 4.03 3.88
C LEU A 131 -5.83 5.40 4.12
N LEU A 132 -7.04 5.64 3.61
CA LEU A 132 -7.81 6.86 3.89
C LEU A 132 -8.06 7.02 5.39
N TYR A 133 -8.47 5.97 6.10
CA TYR A 133 -8.60 6.04 7.55
C TYR A 133 -7.28 6.45 8.24
N LYS A 134 -6.13 5.88 7.83
CA LYS A 134 -4.82 6.28 8.35
C LYS A 134 -4.54 7.77 8.10
N ILE A 135 -4.86 8.29 6.91
CA ILE A 135 -4.72 9.71 6.59
C ILE A 135 -5.56 10.55 7.54
N GLY A 136 -6.88 10.29 7.65
CA GLY A 136 -7.78 11.10 8.50
C GLY A 136 -7.51 10.96 10.00
N ASP A 137 -6.90 9.85 10.42
CA ASP A 137 -6.46 9.65 11.80
C ASP A 137 -5.22 10.49 12.14
N LYS A 138 -4.32 10.68 11.16
CA LYS A 138 -3.02 11.36 11.32
C LYS A 138 -3.04 12.84 10.92
N LEU A 139 -3.92 13.24 10.01
CA LEU A 139 -4.06 14.59 9.49
C LEU A 139 -5.46 15.14 9.86
N PRO A 140 -5.58 15.90 10.96
CA PRO A 140 -6.86 16.41 11.44
C PRO A 140 -7.64 17.24 10.40
N GLU A 141 -6.94 17.97 9.54
CA GLU A 141 -7.50 18.81 8.48
C GLU A 141 -8.30 18.01 7.43
N PHE A 142 -7.93 16.75 7.18
CA PHE A 142 -8.65 15.86 6.25
C PHE A 142 -9.68 14.97 6.95
N ARG A 143 -9.80 15.06 8.28
CA ARG A 143 -10.61 14.13 9.07
C ARG A 143 -12.09 14.16 8.70
N GLU A 144 -12.66 15.35 8.55
CA GLU A 144 -14.10 15.51 8.24
C GLU A 144 -14.42 15.01 6.83
N GLU A 145 -13.60 15.39 5.85
CA GLU A 145 -13.70 14.92 4.46
C GLU A 145 -13.63 13.39 4.39
N ILE A 146 -12.63 12.80 5.03
CA ILE A 146 -12.46 11.35 5.05
C ILE A 146 -13.62 10.67 5.79
N ALA A 147 -14.12 11.25 6.89
CA ALA A 147 -15.29 10.71 7.57
C ALA A 147 -16.53 10.68 6.68
N GLU A 148 -16.74 11.69 5.83
CA GLU A 148 -17.84 11.72 4.86
C GLU A 148 -17.64 10.66 3.75
N ILE A 149 -16.42 10.51 3.21
CA ILE A 149 -16.10 9.43 2.25
C ILE A 149 -16.42 8.05 2.83
N MET A 150 -16.06 7.83 4.11
CA MET A 150 -16.34 6.58 4.82
C MET A 150 -17.84 6.36 5.02
N LYS A 151 -18.60 7.42 5.35
CA LYS A 151 -20.05 7.37 5.49
C LYS A 151 -20.73 7.00 4.17
N LEU A 152 -20.40 7.70 3.08
CA LEU A 152 -20.89 7.39 1.73
C LEU A 152 -20.57 5.94 1.34
N THR A 153 -19.34 5.49 1.60
CA THR A 153 -18.96 4.08 1.35
C THR A 153 -19.82 3.11 2.16
N SER A 154 -20.17 3.46 3.40
CA SER A 154 -21.00 2.62 4.26
C SER A 154 -22.45 2.51 3.79
N GLU A 155 -22.98 3.57 3.19
CA GLU A 155 -24.35 3.64 2.68
C GLU A 155 -24.47 2.89 1.35
N PHE A 156 -23.56 3.17 0.41
CA PHE A 156 -23.69 2.77 -1.00
C PHE A 156 -22.94 1.49 -1.40
N SER A 157 -22.03 0.94 -0.58
CA SER A 157 -21.27 -0.25 -1.00
C SER A 157 -22.11 -1.54 -0.98
N ASP A 158 -22.28 -2.26 -2.08
CA ASP A 158 -23.02 -3.54 -2.08
C ASP A 158 -22.37 -4.66 -1.25
N LYS A 159 -21.16 -4.47 -0.74
CA LYS A 159 -20.44 -5.48 0.05
C LYS A 159 -20.60 -5.20 1.54
N SER A 160 -21.31 -6.09 2.23
CA SER A 160 -21.58 -5.99 3.68
C SER A 160 -20.32 -5.75 4.53
N TYR A 161 -19.21 -6.42 4.21
CA TYR A 161 -17.93 -6.21 4.88
C TYR A 161 -17.39 -4.77 4.72
N LEU A 162 -17.46 -4.20 3.50
CA LEU A 162 -17.05 -2.82 3.26
C LEU A 162 -17.97 -1.84 3.98
N LYS A 163 -19.30 -2.08 3.95
CA LYS A 163 -20.27 -1.24 4.68
C LYS A 163 -19.91 -1.12 6.16
N LYS A 164 -19.77 -2.27 6.82
CA LYS A 164 -19.45 -2.34 8.26
C LYS A 164 -18.13 -1.65 8.57
N LYS A 165 -17.09 -1.94 7.80
CA LYS A 165 -15.76 -1.39 8.06
C LYS A 165 -15.70 0.12 7.86
N ALA A 166 -16.37 0.64 6.83
CA ALA A 166 -16.43 2.07 6.57
C ALA A 166 -17.22 2.80 7.67
N TYR A 167 -18.33 2.23 8.11
CA TYR A 167 -19.07 2.72 9.28
C TYR A 167 -18.20 2.77 10.55
N ASP A 168 -17.46 1.69 10.84
CA ASP A 168 -16.58 1.62 12.01
C ASP A 168 -15.49 2.70 11.97
N TYR A 169 -14.91 2.97 10.80
CA TYR A 169 -13.91 4.03 10.61
C TYR A 169 -14.50 5.43 10.72
N CYS A 170 -15.63 5.68 10.07
CA CYS A 170 -16.37 6.95 10.18
C CYS A 170 -16.62 7.29 11.66
N LYS A 171 -17.17 6.33 12.42
CA LYS A 171 -17.46 6.48 13.85
C LYS A 171 -16.22 6.81 14.68
N ARG A 172 -15.06 6.22 14.36
CA ARG A 172 -13.80 6.49 15.06
C ARG A 172 -13.29 7.90 14.79
N LEU A 173 -13.33 8.34 13.52
CA LEU A 173 -12.89 9.68 13.14
C LEU A 173 -13.79 10.75 13.77
N SER A 174 -15.12 10.60 13.75
CA SER A 174 -16.05 11.58 14.33
C SER A 174 -15.97 11.71 15.85
N ARG A 175 -15.42 10.72 16.56
CA ARG A 175 -15.30 10.72 18.04
C ARG A 175 -14.07 11.45 18.56
N LYS A 176 -13.04 11.65 17.74
CA LYS A 176 -11.76 12.28 18.15
C LYS A 176 -11.81 13.82 18.15
N ARG A 177 -12.97 14.41 18.44
CA ARG A 177 -13.13 15.87 18.53
C ARG A 177 -12.45 16.43 19.76
#